data_AF-A0A9X1T2G2-F1
#
_entry.id   AF-A0A9X1T2G2-F1
#
_cell.length_a   1.000
_cell.length_b   1.000
_cell.length_c   1.000
_cell.angle_alpha   90.00
_cell.angle_beta   90.00
_cell.angle_gamma   90.00
#
_symmetry.space_group_name_H-M   'P 1'
#
loop_
_entity.id
_entity.type
_entity.pdbx_description
1 polymer ?
#
loop_
_entity_poly.entity_id
_entity_poly.type
_entity_poly.pdbx_seq_one_letter_code
_entity_poly.pdbx_strand_id
1 'polypeptide(L)'
;MKKHASTLPFLAVLSTVSLLSFPAASKDVCSDAYMAAAIRQEAARAQSATGICPTAKAGIALYTKSIRLVNACLHIDSLRSYKVELENLLQQAKDQAAASCS
;
A
#
# COMPACT_ATOMS: atom_id res chain seq x y z
N MET A 1 36.93 27.65 9.05
CA MET A 1 36.25 27.98 10.33
C MET A 1 35.39 29.22 10.13
N LYS A 2 34.05 29.09 10.16
CA LYS A 2 33.11 30.21 10.30
C LYS A 2 31.83 29.66 10.96
N LYS A 3 31.61 30.02 12.22
CA LYS A 3 30.39 29.78 13.01
C LYS A 3 29.59 31.09 13.02
N HIS A 4 28.32 31.04 12.65
CA HIS A 4 27.25 31.95 13.09
C HIS A 4 25.96 31.12 13.01
N ALA A 5 25.47 30.59 14.13
CA ALA A 5 24.62 31.24 15.13
C ALA A 5 23.21 31.51 14.60
N SER A 6 22.27 30.75 15.17
CA SER A 6 20.82 30.80 15.10
C SER A 6 20.25 32.22 15.05
N THR A 7 19.10 32.39 14.38
CA THR A 7 17.85 32.96 14.95
C THR A 7 16.72 32.79 13.93
N LEU A 8 15.74 31.93 14.25
CA LEU A 8 14.41 31.96 13.64
C LEU A 8 13.70 33.25 14.01
N PRO A 9 12.84 33.77 13.12
CA PRO A 9 11.55 34.21 13.57
C PRO A 9 10.45 33.43 12.86
N PHE A 10 9.70 32.71 13.71
CA PHE A 10 8.28 32.42 13.57
C PHE A 10 7.57 33.58 12.84
N LEU A 11 7.13 33.34 11.60
CA LEU A 11 6.00 34.04 11.01
C LEU A 11 5.02 32.99 10.52
N ALA A 12 4.13 32.65 11.45
CA ALA A 12 2.93 31.90 11.20
C ALA A 12 2.03 32.71 10.27
N VAL A 13 1.98 32.34 8.99
CA VAL A 13 0.89 32.73 8.10
C VAL A 13 -0.18 31.65 8.23
N LEU A 14 -1.10 31.90 9.17
CA LEU A 14 -2.34 31.16 9.27
C LEU A 14 -3.31 31.61 8.17
N SER A 15 -4.05 30.61 7.67
CA SER A 15 -5.44 30.72 7.22
C SER A 15 -5.70 31.36 5.86
N THR A 16 -5.57 30.53 4.82
CA THR A 16 -6.69 30.36 3.88
C THR A 16 -7.21 28.94 4.01
N VAL A 17 -8.14 28.79 4.94
CA VAL A 17 -9.05 27.66 5.01
C VAL A 17 -9.97 27.75 3.80
N SER A 18 -9.55 27.19 2.66
CA SER A 18 -10.49 26.80 1.62
C SER A 18 -11.15 25.50 2.09
N LEU A 19 -12.15 25.65 2.96
CA LEU A 19 -13.19 24.64 3.20
C LEU A 19 -13.99 24.51 1.89
N LEU A 20 -13.37 23.89 0.89
CA LEU A 20 -14.11 23.10 -0.07
C LEU A 20 -14.69 21.95 0.75
N SER A 21 -15.92 22.13 1.20
CA SER A 21 -16.78 21.03 1.61
C SER A 21 -16.95 20.13 0.38
N PHE A 22 -15.98 19.24 0.15
CA PHE A 22 -16.17 18.13 -0.75
C PHE A 22 -17.34 17.34 -0.18
N PRO A 23 -18.38 17.05 -0.99
CA PRO A 23 -19.49 16.23 -0.54
C PRO A 23 -18.89 14.95 0.01
N ALA A 24 -19.41 14.45 1.13
CA ALA A 24 -18.97 13.23 1.78
C ALA A 24 -18.71 12.16 0.72
N ALA A 25 -17.44 12.04 0.31
CA ALA A 25 -17.09 11.29 -0.87
C ALA A 25 -17.38 9.84 -0.50
N SER A 26 -18.41 9.27 -1.14
CA SER A 26 -18.56 7.83 -1.22
C SER A 26 -17.17 7.27 -1.48
N LYS A 27 -16.61 6.54 -0.49
CA LYS A 27 -15.25 6.01 -0.59
C LYS A 27 -15.19 5.20 -1.87
N ASP A 28 -14.47 5.73 -2.86
CA ASP A 28 -14.23 5.00 -4.10
C ASP A 28 -13.25 3.87 -3.76
N VAL A 29 -13.81 2.71 -3.44
CA VAL A 29 -13.06 1.53 -3.03
C VAL A 29 -12.20 0.96 -4.16
N CYS A 30 -12.46 1.38 -5.40
CA CYS A 30 -11.73 0.98 -6.60
C CYS A 30 -10.74 2.04 -7.06
N SER A 31 -10.66 3.18 -6.37
CA SER A 31 -9.60 4.16 -6.58
C SER A 31 -8.25 3.58 -6.15
N ASP A 32 -7.23 3.81 -6.97
CA ASP A 32 -5.83 3.45 -6.68
C ASP A 32 -5.39 3.94 -5.29
N ALA A 33 -5.79 5.17 -4.90
CA ALA A 33 -5.44 5.75 -3.62
C ALA A 33 -6.03 4.94 -2.45
N TYR A 34 -7.26 4.45 -2.60
CA TYR A 34 -7.90 3.62 -1.59
C TYR A 34 -7.25 2.24 -1.52
N MET A 35 -7.06 1.58 -2.66
CA MET A 35 -6.46 0.25 -2.73
C MET A 35 -5.04 0.24 -2.17
N ALA A 36 -4.21 1.21 -2.55
CA ALA A 36 -2.86 1.40 -2.02
C ALA A 36 -2.87 1.66 -0.50
N ALA A 37 -3.81 2.49 -0.02
CA ALA A 37 -3.97 2.73 1.40
C ALA A 37 -4.38 1.46 2.17
N ALA A 38 -5.25 0.64 1.59
CA ALA A 38 -5.78 -0.57 2.20
C ALA A 38 -4.73 -1.67 2.36
N ILE A 39 -3.75 -1.78 1.45
CA ILE A 39 -2.65 -2.77 1.53
C ILE A 39 -1.38 -2.24 2.19
N ARG A 40 -1.33 -0.96 2.56
CA ARG A 40 -0.10 -0.27 3.00
C ARG A 40 0.62 -1.00 4.14
N GLN A 41 -0.13 -1.54 5.10
CA GLN A 41 0.45 -2.25 6.23
C GLN A 41 1.11 -3.57 5.81
N GLU A 42 0.44 -4.36 4.97
CA GLU A 42 0.96 -5.62 4.43
C GLU A 42 2.13 -5.37 3.50
N ALA A 43 2.09 -4.30 2.70
CA ALA A 43 3.19 -3.87 1.84
C ALA A 43 4.43 -3.50 2.67
N ALA A 44 4.26 -2.72 3.74
CA ALA A 44 5.34 -2.39 4.65
C ALA A 44 5.94 -3.65 5.31
N ARG A 45 5.09 -4.60 5.73
CA ARG A 45 5.55 -5.88 6.27
C ARG A 45 6.35 -6.68 5.25
N ALA A 46 5.87 -6.81 4.02
CA ALA A 46 6.57 -7.50 2.94
C ALA A 46 7.92 -6.85 2.61
N GLN A 47 7.98 -5.51 2.62
CA GLN A 47 9.22 -4.75 2.38
C GLN A 47 10.23 -4.90 3.52
N SER A 48 9.76 -4.98 4.76
CA SER A 48 10.63 -5.13 5.95
C SER A 48 11.04 -6.58 6.23
N ALA A 49 10.38 -7.56 5.60
CA ALA A 49 10.64 -8.97 5.85
C ALA A 49 12.04 -9.36 5.35
N THR A 50 12.83 -9.95 6.25
CA THR A 50 14.20 -10.39 5.95
C THR A 50 14.28 -11.91 5.97
N GLY A 51 14.91 -12.48 4.94
CA GLY A 51 15.04 -13.92 4.76
C GLY A 51 13.91 -14.54 3.93
N ILE A 52 14.20 -15.67 3.28
CA ILE A 52 13.35 -16.29 2.26
C ILE A 52 11.95 -16.63 2.81
N CYS A 53 11.88 -17.34 3.93
CA CYS A 53 10.60 -17.74 4.52
C CYS A 53 9.75 -16.56 5.03
N PRO A 54 10.29 -15.63 5.84
CA PRO A 54 9.53 -14.44 6.25
C PRO A 54 9.02 -13.60 5.09
N THR A 55 9.85 -13.40 4.05
CA THR A 55 9.45 -12.66 2.84
C THR A 55 8.32 -13.38 2.10
N ALA A 56 8.41 -14.69 1.93
CA ALA A 56 7.36 -15.49 1.29
C ALA A 56 6.03 -15.40 2.07
N LYS A 57 6.06 -15.56 3.40
CA LYS A 57 4.87 -15.42 4.27
C LYS A 57 4.27 -14.02 4.19
N ALA A 58 5.09 -12.97 4.19
CA ALA A 58 4.61 -11.60 4.07
C ALA A 58 4.01 -11.32 2.67
N GLY A 59 4.62 -11.86 1.61
CA GLY A 59 4.09 -11.84 0.25
C GLY A 59 2.72 -12.51 0.14
N ILE A 60 2.54 -13.70 0.72
CA ILE A 60 1.24 -14.40 0.77
C ILE A 60 0.16 -13.49 1.39
N ALA A 61 0.45 -12.85 2.52
CA ALA A 61 -0.50 -11.94 3.18
C ALA A 61 -0.85 -10.73 2.31
N LEU A 62 0.16 -10.11 1.69
CA LEU A 62 0.00 -8.96 0.79
C LEU A 62 -0.85 -9.30 -0.44
N TYR A 63 -0.49 -10.35 -1.18
CA TYR A 63 -1.20 -10.72 -2.41
C TYR A 63 -2.61 -11.21 -2.11
N THR A 64 -2.81 -11.97 -1.03
CA THR A 64 -4.16 -12.37 -0.61
C THR A 64 -5.06 -11.16 -0.34
N LYS A 65 -4.54 -10.13 0.33
CA LYS A 65 -5.31 -8.90 0.59
C LYS A 65 -5.56 -8.10 -0.69
N SER A 66 -4.55 -8.01 -1.55
CA SER A 66 -4.64 -7.31 -2.84
C SER A 66 -5.71 -7.93 -3.74
N ILE A 67 -5.75 -9.27 -3.84
CA ILE A 67 -6.78 -10.00 -4.60
C ILE A 67 -8.18 -9.73 -4.04
N ARG A 68 -8.35 -9.70 -2.71
CA ARG A 68 -9.66 -9.40 -2.10
C ARG A 68 -10.16 -8.01 -2.48
N LEU A 69 -9.27 -7.02 -2.53
CA LEU A 69 -9.63 -5.66 -2.94
C LEU A 69 -9.96 -5.61 -4.43
N VAL A 70 -9.12 -6.22 -5.27
CA VAL A 70 -9.32 -6.29 -6.72
C VAL A 70 -10.62 -7.02 -7.09
N ASN A 71 -10.98 -8.07 -6.33
CA ASN A 71 -12.25 -8.79 -6.51
C ASN A 71 -13.49 -7.89 -6.35
N ALA A 72 -13.43 -6.86 -5.51
CA ALA A 72 -14.52 -5.90 -5.36
C ALA A 72 -14.68 -4.97 -6.58
N CYS A 73 -13.68 -4.95 -7.47
CA CYS A 73 -13.53 -3.97 -8.55
C CYS A 73 -13.39 -4.62 -9.94
N LEU A 74 -13.81 -5.88 -10.11
CA LEU A 74 -13.68 -6.62 -11.40
C LEU A 74 -14.55 -6.10 -12.55
N HIS A 75 -15.41 -5.12 -12.26
CA HIS A 75 -16.10 -4.34 -13.29
C HIS A 75 -15.13 -3.44 -14.09
N ILE A 76 -13.91 -3.22 -13.57
CA ILE A 76 -12.82 -2.53 -14.26
C ILE A 76 -11.93 -3.59 -14.94
N ASP A 77 -11.84 -3.55 -16.27
CA ASP A 77 -11.13 -4.58 -17.04
C ASP A 77 -9.62 -4.65 -16.74
N SER A 78 -8.97 -3.50 -16.50
CA SER A 78 -7.54 -3.48 -16.12
C SER A 78 -7.27 -4.24 -14.82
N LEU A 79 -8.19 -4.15 -13.86
CA LEU A 79 -8.09 -4.86 -12.58
C LEU A 79 -8.34 -6.36 -12.72
N ARG A 80 -9.08 -6.81 -13.74
CA ARG A 80 -9.24 -8.24 -14.04
C ARG A 80 -7.92 -8.87 -14.46
N SER A 81 -7.17 -8.22 -15.36
CA SER A 81 -5.83 -8.70 -15.75
C SER A 81 -4.86 -8.65 -14.57
N TYR A 82 -4.91 -7.58 -13.78
CA TYR A 82 -4.09 -7.45 -12.58
C TYR A 82 -4.38 -8.53 -11.52
N LYS A 83 -5.64 -8.96 -11.38
CA LYS A 83 -6.01 -10.09 -10.52
C LYS A 83 -5.22 -11.36 -10.86
N VAL A 84 -5.13 -11.68 -12.15
CA VAL A 84 -4.42 -12.89 -12.62
C VAL A 84 -2.94 -12.82 -12.26
N GLU A 85 -2.33 -11.65 -12.43
CA GLU A 85 -0.95 -11.42 -11.99
C GLU A 85 -0.77 -11.62 -10.49
N LEU A 86 -1.67 -11.05 -9.67
CA LEU A 86 -1.65 -11.23 -8.22
C LEU A 86 -1.84 -12.70 -7.81
N GLU A 87 -2.68 -13.46 -8.51
CA GLU A 87 -2.87 -14.89 -8.27
C GLU A 87 -1.60 -15.70 -8.57
N ASN A 88 -0.89 -15.35 -9.66
CA ASN A 88 0.40 -15.95 -9.98
C ASN A 88 1.46 -15.63 -8.92
N LEU A 89 1.55 -14.37 -8.48
CA LEU A 89 2.47 -13.95 -7.42
C LEU A 89 2.16 -14.63 -6.08
N LEU A 90 0.86 -14.79 -5.76
CA LEU A 90 0.42 -15.53 -4.59
C LEU A 90 0.86 -17.00 -4.66
N GLN A 91 0.73 -17.64 -5.82
CA GLN A 91 1.15 -19.03 -5.97
C GLN A 91 2.67 -19.16 -5.81
N GLN A 92 3.45 -18.30 -6.45
CA GLN A 92 4.91 -18.28 -6.29
C GLN A 92 5.34 -18.09 -4.82
N ALA A 93 4.67 -17.18 -4.09
CA ALA A 93 4.96 -16.96 -2.68
C ALA A 93 4.61 -18.17 -1.81
N LYS A 94 3.52 -18.91 -2.13
CA LYS A 94 3.17 -20.16 -1.46
C LYS A 94 4.21 -21.24 -1.71
N ASP A 95 4.64 -21.40 -2.95
CA ASP A 95 5.65 -22.40 -3.32
C ASP A 95 6.99 -22.10 -2.64
N GLN A 96 7.38 -20.82 -2.61
CA GLN A 96 8.58 -20.37 -1.89
C GLN A 96 8.47 -20.62 -0.38
N ALA A 97 7.31 -20.35 0.24
CA ALA A 97 7.10 -20.63 1.65
C ALA A 97 7.16 -22.14 1.93
N ALA A 98 6.53 -22.97 1.10
CA ALA A 98 6.56 -24.42 1.23
C ALA A 98 7.99 -24.98 1.13
N ALA A 99 8.83 -24.39 0.27
CA ALA A 99 10.22 -24.83 0.09
C ALA A 99 11.18 -24.33 1.19
N SER A 100 10.89 -23.21 1.86
CA SER A 100 11.87 -22.51 2.71
C SER A 100 11.48 -22.36 4.19
N CYS A 101 10.24 -22.68 4.56
CA CYS A 101 9.73 -22.49 5.92
C CYS A 101 9.72 -23.76 6.79
N SER A 102 10.58 -24.75 6.48
CA SER A 102 10.71 -26.02 7.21
C SER A 102 11.06 -25.81 8.68
#